data_AF-A0A4Q3TYJ6-F1
#
_entry.id   AF-A0A4Q3TYJ6-F1
#
_cell.length_a   1.000
_cell.length_b   1.000
_cell.length_c   1.000
_cell.angle_alpha   90.00
_cell.angle_beta   90.00
_cell.angle_gamma   90.00
#
_symmetry.space_group_name_H-M   'P 1'
#
loop_
_entity.id
_entity.type
_entity.pdbx_description
1 polymer ?
#
loop_
_entity_poly.entity_id
_entity_poly.type
_entity_poly.pdbx_seq_one_letter_code
_entity_poly.pdbx_strand_id
1 'polypeptide(L)'
;MTIATSEAAYALANELRRSLDEAVARMDPDNPCIPGHRVRFHWPPHHPVSYEYHVGAADWNERATFEAHGETFALKVARNEHGVFARCEELWHEARGATLEAAIETLKKEVEPLFVHQMAAARALGIPGRFTGHLRDLPPLDLLKLLFCEDRDVAHDAMTEIETHASTGLFLPSLLEILNDRAHPMRRSAQWCVLDLFEDLPSFAFTPEEQARAVKAMAALLWDAEDDYCRTIYKAGVVLGGHISGQQGGAALLGALKAPSRIGRRSAMHGLYHVVEWSPDMTDLVVWAL
;
A
#
# COMPACT_ATOMS: atom_id res chain seq x y z
N MET A 1 -26.46 1.75 7.30
CA MET A 1 -25.80 0.43 7.45
C MET A 1 -26.78 -0.56 8.05
N THR A 2 -26.88 -1.79 7.53
CA THR A 2 -27.76 -2.83 8.13
C THR A 2 -27.05 -3.52 9.29
N ILE A 3 -27.80 -4.17 10.20
CA ILE A 3 -27.22 -4.94 11.32
C ILE A 3 -26.27 -6.04 10.80
N ALA A 4 -26.67 -6.74 9.73
CA ALA A 4 -25.85 -7.78 9.09
C ALA A 4 -24.54 -7.22 8.51
N THR A 5 -24.57 -6.01 7.93
CA THR A 5 -23.37 -5.31 7.45
C THR A 5 -22.42 -4.97 8.61
N SER A 6 -22.98 -4.55 9.75
CA SER A 6 -22.20 -4.25 10.95
C SER A 6 -21.50 -5.51 11.51
N GLU A 7 -22.20 -6.64 11.62
CA GLU A 7 -21.60 -7.90 12.12
C GLU A 7 -20.47 -8.39 11.22
N ALA A 8 -20.67 -8.35 9.90
CA ALA A 8 -19.64 -8.73 8.92
C ALA A 8 -18.38 -7.84 9.02
N ALA A 9 -18.57 -6.52 9.20
CA ALA A 9 -17.47 -5.57 9.34
C ALA A 9 -16.62 -5.83 10.60
N TYR A 10 -17.26 -6.14 11.74
CA TYR A 10 -16.52 -6.50 12.95
C TYR A 10 -15.88 -7.89 12.88
N ALA A 11 -16.51 -8.86 12.21
CA ALA A 11 -15.91 -10.16 11.95
C ALA A 11 -14.62 -10.00 11.13
N LEU A 12 -14.67 -9.20 10.06
CA LEU A 12 -13.51 -8.88 9.23
C LEU A 12 -12.38 -8.24 10.04
N ALA A 13 -12.68 -7.28 10.93
CA ALA A 13 -11.68 -6.65 11.79
C ALA A 13 -11.03 -7.64 12.77
N ASN A 14 -11.81 -8.57 13.32
CA ASN A 14 -11.29 -9.62 14.20
C ASN A 14 -10.38 -10.60 13.44
N GLU A 15 -10.73 -10.95 12.20
CA GLU A 15 -9.88 -11.77 11.33
C GLU A 15 -8.59 -11.05 10.95
N LEU A 16 -8.67 -9.76 10.62
CA LEU A 16 -7.49 -8.94 10.37
C LEU A 16 -6.57 -8.94 11.59
N ARG A 17 -7.09 -8.65 12.79
CA ARG A 17 -6.30 -8.64 14.02
C ARG A 17 -5.56 -9.97 14.23
N ARG A 18 -6.25 -11.10 14.05
CA ARG A 18 -5.62 -12.43 14.13
C ARG A 18 -4.50 -12.60 13.11
N SER A 19 -4.72 -12.18 11.87
CA SER A 19 -3.70 -12.23 10.82
C SER A 19 -2.49 -11.35 11.13
N LEU A 20 -2.69 -10.19 11.77
CA LEU A 20 -1.61 -9.30 12.19
C LEU A 20 -0.80 -9.91 13.34
N ASP A 21 -1.46 -10.47 14.34
CA ASP A 21 -0.79 -11.16 15.46
C ASP A 21 0.10 -12.30 14.93
N GLU A 22 -0.42 -13.10 13.99
CA GLU A 22 0.35 -14.16 13.34
C GLU A 22 1.52 -13.64 12.49
N ALA A 23 1.34 -12.52 11.78
CA ALA A 23 2.41 -11.90 11.00
C ALA A 23 3.52 -11.36 11.91
N VAL A 24 3.15 -10.65 12.98
CA VAL A 24 4.08 -10.12 13.98
C VAL A 24 4.86 -11.24 14.66
N ALA A 25 4.21 -12.35 15.02
CA ALA A 25 4.89 -13.49 15.64
C ALA A 25 5.95 -14.17 14.74
N ARG A 26 5.86 -13.98 13.42
CA ARG A 26 6.84 -14.47 12.44
C ARG A 26 7.96 -13.47 12.14
N MET A 27 7.84 -12.23 12.60
CA MET A 27 8.79 -11.15 12.36
C MET A 27 9.63 -10.89 13.61
N ASP A 28 10.79 -10.27 13.42
CA ASP A 28 11.58 -9.72 14.53
C ASP A 28 10.93 -8.39 14.97
N PRO A 29 10.31 -8.32 16.16
CA PRO A 29 9.57 -7.13 16.59
C PRO A 29 10.48 -5.93 16.88
N ASP A 30 11.79 -6.15 17.07
CA ASP A 30 12.72 -5.11 17.50
C ASP A 30 13.26 -4.25 16.34
N ASN A 31 12.85 -4.53 15.10
CA ASN A 31 13.36 -3.82 13.92
C ASN A 31 12.22 -3.28 13.03
N PRO A 32 11.80 -2.01 13.19
CA PRO A 32 10.81 -1.42 12.31
C PRO A 32 11.33 -1.42 10.87
N CYS A 33 10.58 -2.04 9.95
CA CYS A 33 10.89 -2.00 8.53
C CYS A 33 10.51 -0.61 7.99
N ILE A 34 11.50 0.14 7.53
CA ILE A 34 11.28 1.43 6.86
C ILE A 34 11.24 1.13 5.36
N PRO A 35 10.05 0.97 4.76
CA PRO A 35 9.99 0.83 3.32
C PRO A 35 10.45 2.14 2.67
N GLY A 36 11.09 2.03 1.51
CA GLY A 36 11.57 3.18 0.75
C GLY A 36 10.43 4.09 0.26
N HIS A 37 10.76 4.97 -0.67
CA HIS A 37 9.73 5.72 -1.39
C HIS A 37 8.91 4.76 -2.26
N ARG A 38 7.62 5.06 -2.40
CA ARG A 38 6.80 4.38 -3.41
C ARG A 38 7.39 4.68 -4.79
N VAL A 39 7.64 3.62 -5.55
CA VAL A 39 7.97 3.68 -6.97
C VAL A 39 6.85 2.97 -7.69
N ARG A 40 6.14 3.68 -8.57
CA ARG A 40 5.03 3.08 -9.31
C ARG A 40 5.56 1.99 -10.23
N PHE A 41 5.09 0.77 -10.01
CA PHE A 41 5.39 -0.39 -10.81
C PHE A 41 4.57 -0.33 -12.09
N HIS A 42 5.24 -0.55 -13.22
CA HIS A 42 4.61 -0.60 -14.53
C HIS A 42 5.07 -1.89 -15.19
N TRP A 43 4.11 -2.72 -15.57
CA TRP A 43 4.38 -3.97 -16.26
C TRP A 43 3.39 -4.19 -17.40
N PRO A 44 3.86 -4.60 -18.59
CA PRO A 44 5.27 -4.76 -18.98
C PRO A 44 6.02 -3.40 -19.05
N PRO A 45 7.35 -3.38 -18.89
CA PRO A 45 8.11 -2.13 -18.68
C PRO A 45 8.21 -1.28 -19.95
N HIS A 46 8.28 -1.89 -21.13
CA HIS A 46 8.43 -1.22 -22.43
C HIS A 46 7.78 -2.01 -23.57
N HIS A 47 7.78 -1.43 -24.78
CA HIS A 47 7.41 -2.17 -25.98
C HIS A 47 8.32 -3.40 -26.16
N PRO A 48 7.79 -4.51 -26.70
CA PRO A 48 8.58 -5.71 -26.95
C PRO A 48 9.82 -5.37 -27.80
N VAL A 49 11.03 -5.67 -27.32
CA VAL A 49 12.32 -5.41 -28.02
C VAL A 49 12.34 -5.98 -29.45
N SER A 50 11.69 -7.12 -29.67
CA SER A 50 11.48 -7.80 -30.97
C SER A 50 10.85 -6.90 -32.03
N TYR A 51 10.02 -5.94 -31.63
CA TYR A 51 9.40 -4.98 -32.53
C TYR A 51 10.44 -4.06 -33.19
N GLU A 52 11.43 -3.61 -32.43
CA GLU A 52 12.49 -2.71 -32.91
C GLU A 52 13.39 -3.37 -33.96
N TYR A 53 13.48 -4.70 -33.94
CA TYR A 53 14.33 -5.49 -34.84
C TYR A 53 13.52 -6.32 -35.85
N HIS A 54 12.24 -5.96 -36.05
CA HIS A 54 11.34 -6.57 -37.03
C HIS A 54 11.24 -8.11 -36.95
N VAL A 55 11.34 -8.68 -35.74
CA VAL A 55 11.19 -10.12 -35.53
C VAL A 55 9.71 -10.49 -35.71
N GLY A 56 9.41 -11.22 -36.78
CA GLY A 56 8.08 -11.65 -37.14
C GLY A 56 7.61 -12.86 -36.34
N ALA A 57 6.31 -13.17 -36.45
CA ALA A 57 5.73 -14.33 -35.77
C ALA A 57 6.36 -15.67 -36.19
N ALA A 58 6.82 -15.77 -37.45
CA ALA A 58 7.44 -16.98 -37.99
C ALA A 58 8.88 -17.23 -37.48
N ASP A 59 9.54 -16.21 -36.94
CA ASP A 59 10.93 -16.32 -36.47
C ASP A 59 11.04 -17.04 -35.13
N TRP A 60 9.94 -17.13 -34.38
CA TRP A 60 9.86 -17.78 -33.06
C TRP A 60 9.70 -19.31 -33.16
N ASN A 61 10.71 -19.97 -33.73
CA ASN A 61 10.67 -21.40 -34.03
C ASN A 61 11.48 -22.28 -33.06
N GLU A 62 12.37 -21.69 -32.26
CA GLU A 62 13.16 -22.40 -31.25
C GLU A 62 12.50 -22.32 -29.86
N ARG A 63 12.87 -23.27 -28.99
CA ARG A 63 12.38 -23.38 -27.61
C ARG A 63 13.54 -23.48 -26.64
N ALA A 64 13.40 -22.81 -25.51
CA ALA A 64 14.32 -22.91 -24.39
C ALA A 64 13.53 -22.85 -23.08
N THR A 65 14.23 -22.96 -21.95
CA THR A 65 13.67 -22.71 -20.63
C THR A 65 14.63 -21.87 -19.81
N PHE A 66 14.12 -21.22 -18.78
CA PHE A 66 14.96 -20.71 -17.70
C PHE A 66 14.28 -20.94 -16.36
N GLU A 67 15.09 -20.94 -15.31
CA GLU A 67 14.62 -21.08 -13.94
C GLU A 67 14.86 -19.77 -13.18
N ALA A 68 13.85 -19.34 -12.42
CA ALA A 68 13.93 -18.22 -11.50
C ALA A 68 12.99 -18.46 -10.32
N HIS A 69 13.44 -18.13 -9.10
CA HIS A 69 12.65 -18.23 -7.86
C HIS A 69 11.96 -19.59 -7.62
N GLY A 70 12.57 -20.69 -8.11
CA GLY A 70 12.04 -22.05 -7.96
C GLY A 70 10.99 -22.45 -9.00
N GLU A 71 10.72 -21.60 -10.00
CA GLU A 71 9.82 -21.86 -11.11
C GLU A 71 10.62 -22.03 -12.43
N THR A 72 10.15 -22.93 -13.30
CA THR A 72 10.72 -23.13 -14.64
C THR A 72 9.78 -22.52 -15.69
N PHE A 73 10.29 -21.59 -16.48
CA PHE A 73 9.52 -20.87 -17.49
C PHE A 73 9.90 -21.32 -18.90
N ALA A 74 8.88 -21.52 -19.74
CA ALA A 74 9.06 -21.83 -21.15
C ALA A 74 9.38 -20.56 -21.95
N LEU A 75 10.34 -20.67 -22.87
CA LEU A 75 10.78 -19.60 -23.76
C LEU A 75 10.53 -19.95 -25.22
N LYS A 76 10.10 -18.94 -25.98
CA LYS A 76 10.26 -18.93 -27.43
C LYS A 76 11.56 -18.24 -27.77
N VAL A 77 12.27 -18.74 -28.77
CA VAL A 77 13.54 -18.18 -29.22
C VAL A 77 13.46 -17.85 -30.71
N ALA A 78 13.96 -16.68 -31.07
CA ALA A 78 14.12 -16.22 -32.44
C ALA A 78 15.55 -15.73 -32.68
N ARG A 79 16.04 -15.84 -33.92
CA ARG A 79 17.39 -15.41 -34.32
C ARG A 79 17.32 -14.62 -35.61
N ASN A 80 18.03 -13.49 -35.65
CA ASN A 80 18.24 -12.72 -36.87
C ASN A 80 19.65 -12.09 -36.89
N GLU A 81 19.93 -11.24 -37.87
CA GLU A 81 21.21 -10.54 -38.00
C GLU A 81 21.56 -9.59 -36.83
N HIS A 82 20.56 -9.23 -36.02
CA HIS A 82 20.70 -8.35 -34.86
C HIS A 82 20.85 -9.10 -33.53
N GLY A 83 20.77 -10.43 -33.52
CA GLY A 83 21.05 -11.27 -32.35
C GLY A 83 20.01 -12.36 -32.07
N VAL A 84 19.99 -12.81 -30.81
CA VAL A 84 19.09 -13.84 -30.29
C VAL A 84 18.08 -13.18 -29.37
N PHE A 85 16.81 -13.54 -29.54
CA PHE A 85 15.69 -13.02 -28.76
C PHE A 85 15.06 -14.17 -27.98
N ALA A 86 14.79 -13.94 -26.70
CA ALA A 86 14.10 -14.87 -25.82
C ALA A 86 12.82 -14.22 -25.31
N ARG A 87 11.67 -14.87 -25.51
CA ARG A 87 10.36 -14.40 -25.07
C ARG A 87 9.74 -15.37 -24.08
N CYS A 88 9.33 -14.87 -22.92
CA CYS A 88 8.51 -15.58 -21.96
C CYS A 88 7.09 -15.02 -22.01
N GLU A 89 6.16 -15.78 -22.59
CA GLU A 89 4.76 -15.34 -22.71
C GLU A 89 4.06 -15.25 -21.35
N GLU A 90 4.43 -16.10 -20.40
CA GLU A 90 3.85 -16.11 -19.06
C GLU A 90 4.20 -14.86 -18.26
N LEU A 91 5.42 -14.34 -18.42
CA LEU A 91 5.89 -13.12 -17.76
C LEU A 91 5.66 -11.87 -18.60
N TRP A 92 5.10 -12.01 -19.81
CA TRP A 92 4.81 -10.90 -20.73
C TRP A 92 6.05 -10.08 -21.07
N HIS A 93 7.22 -10.74 -21.16
CA HIS A 93 8.49 -10.05 -21.37
C HIS A 93 9.40 -10.78 -22.35
N GLU A 94 10.30 -10.01 -22.96
CA GLU A 94 11.29 -10.51 -23.89
C GLU A 94 12.58 -9.71 -23.80
N ALA A 95 13.68 -10.39 -24.08
CA ALA A 95 15.02 -9.80 -24.03
C ALA A 95 15.84 -10.23 -25.25
N ARG A 96 16.86 -9.42 -25.55
CA ARG A 96 17.81 -9.66 -26.64
C ARG A 96 19.22 -9.89 -26.08
N GLY A 97 19.97 -10.79 -26.70
CA GLY A 97 21.38 -11.01 -26.43
C GLY A 97 22.16 -11.39 -27.68
N ALA A 98 23.49 -11.35 -27.59
CA ALA A 98 24.37 -11.84 -28.66
C ALA A 98 24.30 -13.37 -28.82
N THR A 99 23.98 -14.09 -27.73
CA THR A 99 23.75 -15.53 -27.70
C THR A 99 22.45 -15.84 -26.95
N LEU A 100 22.00 -17.09 -26.98
CA LEU A 100 20.82 -17.51 -26.23
C LEU A 100 21.03 -17.35 -24.73
N GLU A 101 22.21 -17.71 -24.23
CA GLU A 101 22.58 -17.57 -22.82
C GLU A 101 22.55 -16.10 -22.39
N ALA A 102 23.11 -15.21 -23.22
CA ALA A 102 23.08 -13.78 -22.94
C ALA A 102 21.64 -13.20 -22.96
N ALA A 103 20.79 -13.68 -23.86
CA ALA A 103 19.38 -13.29 -23.91
C ALA A 103 18.61 -13.76 -22.67
N ILE A 104 18.86 -14.99 -22.21
CA ILE A 104 18.25 -15.54 -20.98
C ILE A 104 18.70 -14.79 -19.73
N GLU A 105 20.00 -14.47 -19.60
CA GLU A 105 20.50 -13.71 -18.45
C GLU A 105 19.97 -12.28 -18.43
N THR A 106 19.82 -11.65 -19.61
CA THR A 106 19.17 -10.35 -19.74
C THR A 106 17.70 -10.44 -19.32
N LEU A 107 16.98 -11.46 -19.82
CA LEU A 107 15.58 -11.71 -19.46
C LEU A 107 15.41 -11.85 -17.94
N LYS A 108 16.20 -12.72 -17.29
CA LYS A 108 16.16 -12.93 -15.83
C LYS A 108 16.32 -11.62 -15.06
N LYS A 109 17.29 -10.81 -15.44
CA LYS A 109 17.56 -9.52 -14.81
C LYS A 109 16.39 -8.55 -14.97
N GLU A 110 15.80 -8.50 -16.15
CA GLU A 110 14.73 -7.54 -16.47
C GLU A 110 13.36 -7.94 -15.88
N VAL A 111 13.10 -9.24 -15.68
CA VAL A 111 11.88 -9.72 -15.00
C VAL A 111 11.95 -9.69 -13.48
N GLU A 112 13.14 -9.49 -12.89
CA GLU A 112 13.32 -9.47 -11.43
C GLU A 112 12.39 -8.49 -10.71
N PRO A 113 12.15 -7.25 -11.20
CA PRO A 113 11.19 -6.35 -10.56
C PRO A 113 9.77 -6.91 -10.47
N LEU A 114 9.31 -7.67 -11.47
CA LEU A 114 8.01 -8.35 -11.43
C LEU A 114 7.99 -9.41 -10.33
N PHE A 115 9.04 -10.23 -10.21
CA PHE A 115 9.13 -11.23 -9.16
C PHE A 115 9.15 -10.59 -7.77
N VAL A 116 9.96 -9.56 -7.56
CA VAL A 116 10.01 -8.82 -6.29
C VAL A 116 8.62 -8.32 -5.90
N HIS A 117 7.91 -7.70 -6.84
CA HIS A 117 6.55 -7.18 -6.64
C HIS A 117 5.54 -8.28 -6.29
N GLN A 118 5.50 -9.36 -7.09
CA GLN A 118 4.56 -10.47 -6.90
C GLN A 118 4.84 -11.30 -5.64
N MET A 119 6.11 -11.46 -5.27
CA MET A 119 6.50 -12.15 -4.03
C MET A 119 6.24 -11.28 -2.80
N ALA A 120 6.39 -9.95 -2.89
CA ALA A 120 6.03 -9.05 -1.80
C ALA A 120 4.52 -9.10 -1.52
N ALA A 121 3.69 -9.11 -2.56
CA ALA A 121 2.25 -9.33 -2.43
C ALA A 121 1.94 -10.71 -1.82
N ALA A 122 2.57 -11.79 -2.31
CA ALA A 122 2.38 -13.13 -1.76
C ALA A 122 2.76 -13.23 -0.27
N ARG A 123 3.88 -12.63 0.14
CA ARG A 123 4.31 -12.56 1.55
C ARG A 123 3.27 -11.88 2.43
N ALA A 124 2.75 -10.72 2.00
CA ALA A 124 1.71 -10.00 2.73
C ALA A 124 0.40 -10.80 2.81
N LEU A 125 0.07 -11.56 1.76
CA LEU A 125 -1.08 -12.47 1.73
C LEU A 125 -0.86 -13.76 2.54
N GLY A 126 0.37 -14.08 2.94
CA GLY A 126 0.70 -15.33 3.63
C GLY A 126 0.56 -16.57 2.73
N ILE A 127 0.70 -16.40 1.42
CA ILE A 127 0.66 -17.50 0.44
C ILE A 127 2.09 -17.84 -0.04
N PRO A 128 2.39 -19.11 -0.36
CA PRO A 128 3.69 -19.48 -0.89
C PRO A 128 3.90 -18.99 -2.33
N GLY A 129 5.16 -18.77 -2.72
CA GLY A 129 5.53 -18.41 -4.08
C GLY A 129 5.21 -16.95 -4.43
N ARG A 130 4.59 -16.73 -5.58
CA ARG A 130 4.28 -15.41 -6.14
C ARG A 130 2.77 -15.23 -6.35
N PHE A 131 2.28 -14.01 -6.16
CA PHE A 131 0.89 -13.67 -6.44
C PHE A 131 0.75 -13.24 -7.91
N THR A 132 -0.05 -13.98 -8.68
CA THR A 132 -0.25 -13.74 -10.13
C THR A 132 -1.68 -13.34 -10.49
N GLY A 133 -2.56 -13.18 -9.49
CA GLY A 133 -3.95 -12.80 -9.70
C GLY A 133 -4.13 -11.29 -9.88
N HIS A 134 -5.39 -10.85 -9.92
CA HIS A 134 -5.74 -9.44 -9.88
C HIS A 134 -6.23 -9.03 -8.50
N LEU A 135 -5.83 -7.85 -8.03
CA LEU A 135 -6.23 -7.34 -6.70
C LEU A 135 -7.75 -7.22 -6.55
N ARG A 136 -8.47 -6.80 -7.61
CA ARG A 136 -9.93 -6.71 -7.62
C ARG A 136 -10.67 -8.03 -7.34
N ASP A 137 -9.99 -9.16 -7.55
CA ASP A 137 -10.56 -10.49 -7.34
C ASP A 137 -10.29 -11.00 -5.91
N LEU A 138 -9.54 -10.25 -5.09
CA LEU A 138 -9.21 -10.60 -3.72
C LEU A 138 -10.40 -10.34 -2.77
N PRO A 139 -10.59 -11.20 -1.76
CA PRO A 139 -11.55 -10.92 -0.71
C PRO A 139 -11.10 -9.72 0.16
N PRO A 140 -12.05 -9.06 0.86
CA PRO A 140 -11.76 -7.88 1.68
C PRO A 140 -10.61 -8.04 2.69
N LEU A 141 -10.48 -9.21 3.31
CA LEU A 141 -9.39 -9.49 4.26
C LEU A 141 -8.02 -9.43 3.59
N ASP A 142 -7.91 -9.97 2.39
CA ASP A 142 -6.65 -10.01 1.65
C ASP A 142 -6.25 -8.62 1.14
N LEU A 143 -7.21 -7.79 0.71
CA LEU A 143 -6.96 -6.37 0.41
C LEU A 143 -6.42 -5.63 1.64
N LEU A 144 -6.99 -5.85 2.82
CA LEU A 144 -6.52 -5.23 4.07
C LEU A 144 -5.11 -5.71 4.45
N LYS A 145 -4.79 -6.98 4.24
CA LYS A 145 -3.44 -7.53 4.48
C LYS A 145 -2.39 -6.90 3.56
N LEU A 146 -2.74 -6.64 2.30
CA LEU A 146 -1.84 -5.99 1.35
C LEU A 146 -1.45 -4.56 1.74
N LEU A 147 -2.21 -3.87 2.60
CA LEU A 147 -1.80 -2.56 3.13
C LEU A 147 -0.49 -2.63 3.94
N PHE A 148 -0.15 -3.79 4.48
CA PHE A 148 1.09 -4.06 5.19
C PHE A 148 2.22 -4.58 4.28
N CYS A 149 2.05 -4.55 2.96
CA CYS A 149 3.08 -4.98 2.02
C CYS A 149 4.31 -4.07 2.06
N GLU A 150 5.51 -4.66 2.00
CA GLU A 150 6.77 -3.92 1.94
C GLU A 150 6.96 -3.17 0.62
N ASP A 151 6.38 -3.68 -0.46
CA ASP A 151 6.22 -2.95 -1.70
C ASP A 151 5.04 -1.97 -1.54
N ARG A 152 5.38 -0.68 -1.43
CA ARG A 152 4.39 0.39 -1.23
C ARG A 152 3.48 0.60 -2.44
N ASP A 153 3.86 0.13 -3.63
CA ASP A 153 2.97 0.21 -4.78
C ASP A 153 1.86 -0.84 -4.69
N VAL A 154 2.18 -2.06 -4.23
CA VAL A 154 1.17 -3.09 -3.91
C VAL A 154 0.20 -2.57 -2.85
N ALA A 155 0.71 -1.97 -1.77
CA ALA A 155 -0.13 -1.41 -0.71
C ALA A 155 -1.05 -0.29 -1.23
N HIS A 156 -0.53 0.56 -2.12
CA HIS A 156 -1.30 1.64 -2.75
C HIS A 156 -2.36 1.12 -3.73
N ASP A 157 -2.07 0.09 -4.51
CA ASP A 157 -3.04 -0.51 -5.42
C ASP A 157 -4.16 -1.21 -4.63
N ALA A 158 -3.83 -1.88 -3.52
CA ALA A 158 -4.82 -2.47 -2.62
C ALA A 158 -5.70 -1.41 -1.96
N MET A 159 -5.12 -0.29 -1.54
CA MET A 159 -5.85 0.87 -1.03
C MET A 159 -6.81 1.43 -2.09
N THR A 160 -6.35 1.61 -3.33
CA THR A 160 -7.17 2.07 -4.45
C THR A 160 -8.34 1.12 -4.70
N GLU A 161 -8.12 -0.19 -4.63
CA GLU A 161 -9.20 -1.17 -4.75
C GLU A 161 -10.20 -1.05 -3.60
N ILE A 162 -9.75 -0.94 -2.34
CA ILE A 162 -10.62 -0.72 -1.17
C ILE A 162 -11.49 0.53 -1.35
N GLU A 163 -10.94 1.60 -1.90
CA GLU A 163 -11.67 2.84 -2.19
C GLU A 163 -12.88 2.60 -3.12
N THR A 164 -12.74 1.73 -4.12
CA THR A 164 -13.86 1.38 -5.02
C THR A 164 -15.04 0.69 -4.29
N HIS A 165 -14.78 0.14 -3.09
CA HIS A 165 -15.75 -0.54 -2.24
C HIS A 165 -16.16 0.27 -1.00
N ALA A 166 -15.79 1.56 -0.90
CA ALA A 166 -16.01 2.36 0.31
C ALA A 166 -17.47 2.35 0.79
N SER A 167 -18.42 2.49 -0.15
CA SER A 167 -19.86 2.51 0.11
C SER A 167 -20.45 1.23 0.72
N THR A 168 -19.69 0.13 0.76
CA THR A 168 -20.14 -1.14 1.37
C THR A 168 -20.26 -1.06 2.90
N GLY A 169 -19.56 -0.14 3.55
CA GLY A 169 -19.49 -0.05 5.01
C GLY A 169 -18.70 -1.16 5.69
N LEU A 170 -18.00 -1.99 4.91
CA LEU A 170 -17.36 -3.20 5.42
C LEU A 170 -16.03 -2.91 6.13
N PHE A 171 -15.29 -1.90 5.66
CA PHE A 171 -13.88 -1.74 6.01
C PHE A 171 -13.62 -0.91 7.27
N LEU A 172 -14.53 -0.04 7.69
CA LEU A 172 -14.26 0.93 8.75
C LEU A 172 -13.68 0.30 10.03
N PRO A 173 -14.28 -0.76 10.62
CA PRO A 173 -13.72 -1.37 11.82
C PRO A 173 -12.27 -1.84 11.62
N SER A 174 -11.96 -2.46 10.50
CA SER A 174 -10.60 -2.91 10.17
C SER A 174 -9.62 -1.75 9.96
N LEU A 175 -10.04 -0.69 9.27
CA LEU A 175 -9.22 0.52 9.08
C LEU A 175 -8.86 1.17 10.43
N LEU A 176 -9.79 1.16 11.40
CA LEU A 176 -9.51 1.61 12.77
C LEU A 176 -8.52 0.70 13.49
N GLU A 177 -8.57 -0.62 13.29
CA GLU A 177 -7.54 -1.53 13.84
C GLU A 177 -6.16 -1.19 13.30
N ILE A 178 -6.04 -0.92 12.00
CA ILE A 178 -4.76 -0.54 11.37
C ILE A 178 -4.22 0.78 11.95
N LEU A 179 -5.07 1.80 12.14
CA LEU A 179 -4.66 3.06 12.80
C LEU A 179 -4.17 2.84 14.24
N ASN A 180 -4.73 1.85 14.94
CA ASN A 180 -4.35 1.53 16.31
C ASN A 180 -3.19 0.54 16.41
N ASP A 181 -2.74 -0.06 15.30
CA ASP A 181 -1.61 -0.97 15.31
C ASP A 181 -0.32 -0.28 15.77
N ARG A 182 0.41 -0.95 16.66
CA ARG A 182 1.72 -0.51 17.18
C ARG A 182 2.82 -1.54 16.98
N ALA A 183 2.45 -2.78 16.63
CA ALA A 183 3.35 -3.91 16.64
C ALA A 183 3.92 -4.24 15.25
N HIS A 184 3.13 -4.09 14.19
CA HIS A 184 3.55 -4.55 12.87
C HIS A 184 4.72 -3.68 12.34
N PRO A 185 5.81 -4.26 11.81
CA PRO A 185 6.94 -3.49 11.26
C PRO A 185 6.52 -2.55 10.11
N MET A 186 5.56 -3.00 9.30
CA MET A 186 4.99 -2.22 8.19
C MET A 186 3.83 -1.28 8.57
N ARG A 187 3.53 -1.12 9.87
CA ARG A 187 2.34 -0.38 10.34
C ARG A 187 2.22 1.02 9.77
N ARG A 188 3.31 1.79 9.66
CA ARG A 188 3.20 3.18 9.16
C ARG A 188 2.81 3.24 7.69
N SER A 189 3.23 2.26 6.87
CA SER A 189 2.79 2.18 5.48
C SER A 189 1.29 1.90 5.41
N ALA A 190 0.80 0.92 6.15
CA ALA A 190 -0.62 0.60 6.21
C ALA A 190 -1.45 1.77 6.76
N GLN A 191 -0.99 2.41 7.84
CA GLN A 191 -1.61 3.59 8.43
C GLN A 191 -1.63 4.76 7.45
N TRP A 192 -0.59 4.96 6.64
CA TRP A 192 -0.60 5.96 5.59
C TRP A 192 -1.74 5.69 4.59
N CYS A 193 -1.88 4.45 4.12
CA CYS A 193 -2.97 4.08 3.22
C CYS A 193 -4.34 4.33 3.84
N VAL A 194 -4.54 4.01 5.13
CA VAL A 194 -5.80 4.33 5.82
C VAL A 194 -6.06 5.82 5.89
N LEU A 195 -5.02 6.63 6.14
CA LEU A 195 -5.13 8.07 6.18
C LEU A 195 -5.47 8.66 4.79
N ASP A 196 -4.92 8.12 3.72
CA ASP A 196 -5.32 8.46 2.33
C ASP A 196 -6.81 8.14 2.11
N LEU A 197 -7.30 6.96 2.53
CA LEU A 197 -8.73 6.62 2.44
C LEU A 197 -9.61 7.59 3.25
N PHE A 198 -9.13 8.05 4.41
CA PHE A 198 -9.86 8.97 5.28
C PHE A 198 -9.79 10.44 4.85
N GLU A 199 -9.13 10.77 3.74
CA GLU A 199 -9.31 12.06 3.09
C GLU A 199 -10.76 12.28 2.64
N ASP A 200 -11.47 11.19 2.32
CA ASP A 200 -12.93 11.15 2.13
C ASP A 200 -13.60 10.31 3.24
N LEU A 201 -13.39 10.72 4.49
CA LEU A 201 -13.92 10.03 5.67
C LEU A 201 -15.42 9.67 5.58
N PRO A 202 -16.32 10.52 5.05
CA PRO A 202 -17.75 10.18 4.93
C PRO A 202 -18.05 8.94 4.08
N SER A 203 -17.15 8.56 3.17
CA SER A 203 -17.30 7.34 2.35
C SER A 203 -17.06 6.05 3.15
N PHE A 204 -16.42 6.13 4.31
CA PHE A 204 -16.14 5.00 5.19
C PHE A 204 -16.88 5.07 6.53
N ALA A 205 -17.09 6.28 7.06
CA ALA A 205 -17.75 6.54 8.34
C ALA A 205 -19.04 7.33 8.11
N PHE A 206 -20.16 6.60 8.10
CA PHE A 206 -21.47 7.11 7.69
C PHE A 206 -22.18 7.87 8.78
N THR A 207 -21.86 7.61 10.06
CA THR A 207 -22.47 8.32 11.20
C THR A 207 -21.50 9.26 11.90
N PRO A 208 -22.01 10.29 12.59
CA PRO A 208 -21.17 11.17 13.41
C PRO A 208 -20.36 10.42 14.48
N GLU A 209 -20.90 9.34 15.05
CA GLU A 209 -20.20 8.50 16.03
C GLU A 209 -19.04 7.73 15.40
N GLU A 210 -19.23 7.20 14.18
CA GLU A 210 -18.18 6.54 13.40
C GLU A 210 -17.07 7.52 13.04
N GLN A 211 -17.42 8.72 12.59
CA GLN A 211 -16.45 9.78 12.27
C GLN A 211 -15.67 10.20 13.52
N ALA A 212 -16.35 10.38 14.66
CA ALA A 212 -15.70 10.69 15.93
C ALA A 212 -14.71 9.59 16.37
N ARG A 213 -15.05 8.31 16.14
CA ARG A 213 -14.13 7.19 16.39
C ARG A 213 -12.89 7.24 15.48
N ALA A 214 -13.07 7.54 14.19
CA ALA A 214 -11.97 7.70 13.26
C ALA A 214 -11.06 8.87 13.63
N VAL A 215 -11.64 10.04 13.93
CA VAL A 215 -10.90 11.21 14.41
C VAL A 215 -10.12 10.89 15.68
N LYS A 216 -10.73 10.19 16.64
CA LYS A 216 -10.05 9.76 17.86
C LYS A 216 -8.87 8.83 17.57
N ALA A 217 -9.01 7.88 16.64
CA ALA A 217 -7.92 6.98 16.26
C ALA A 217 -6.75 7.74 15.60
N MET A 218 -7.04 8.69 14.70
CA MET A 218 -6.02 9.56 14.11
C MET A 218 -5.34 10.46 15.15
N ALA A 219 -6.10 11.00 16.11
CA ALA A 219 -5.55 11.80 17.20
C ALA A 219 -4.63 10.98 18.12
N ALA A 220 -5.02 9.74 18.44
CA ALA A 220 -4.19 8.81 19.21
C ALA A 220 -2.88 8.46 18.48
N LEU A 221 -2.92 8.37 17.15
CA LEU A 221 -1.73 8.18 16.33
C LEU A 221 -0.73 9.33 16.48
N LEU A 222 -1.21 10.58 16.53
CA LEU A 222 -0.37 11.75 16.82
C LEU A 222 0.15 11.71 18.26
N TRP A 223 -0.72 11.39 19.22
CA TRP A 223 -0.42 11.51 20.65
C TRP A 223 0.79 10.66 21.09
N ASP A 224 0.80 9.39 20.68
CA ASP A 224 1.80 8.39 21.06
C ASP A 224 2.86 8.15 19.97
N ALA A 225 3.07 9.12 19.06
CA ALA A 225 4.01 8.95 17.95
C ALA A 225 5.47 8.81 18.41
N GLU A 226 6.06 7.63 18.27
CA GLU A 226 7.49 7.37 18.56
C GLU A 226 8.40 7.69 17.37
N ASP A 227 7.84 7.63 16.16
CA ASP A 227 8.53 7.73 14.88
C ASP A 227 7.64 8.47 13.85
N ASP A 228 8.19 8.80 12.69
CA ASP A 228 7.45 9.39 11.57
C ASP A 228 7.91 8.79 10.23
N TYR A 229 8.27 7.50 10.23
CA TYR A 229 8.69 6.87 8.98
C TYR A 229 7.49 6.79 8.01
N CYS A 230 7.79 6.79 6.72
CA CYS A 230 6.82 7.06 5.66
C CYS A 230 6.10 8.41 5.76
N ARG A 231 6.44 9.29 6.72
CA ARG A 231 5.75 10.55 7.06
C ARG A 231 4.32 10.38 7.59
N THR A 232 3.96 9.20 8.08
CA THR A 232 2.58 8.85 8.44
C THR A 232 1.98 9.74 9.53
N ILE A 233 2.78 10.17 10.52
CA ILE A 233 2.29 11.05 11.57
C ILE A 233 2.05 12.45 11.00
N TYR A 234 2.93 12.91 10.11
CA TYR A 234 2.69 14.13 9.33
C TYR A 234 1.39 14.05 8.52
N LYS A 235 1.13 12.93 7.84
CA LYS A 235 -0.11 12.71 7.08
C LYS A 235 -1.35 12.80 7.97
N ALA A 236 -1.33 12.21 9.17
CA ALA A 236 -2.45 12.29 10.10
C ALA A 236 -2.79 13.75 10.48
N GLY A 237 -1.76 14.59 10.65
CA GLY A 237 -1.95 16.04 10.83
C GLY A 237 -2.63 16.71 9.63
N VAL A 238 -2.21 16.35 8.41
CA VAL A 238 -2.81 16.87 7.16
C VAL A 238 -4.26 16.42 7.01
N VAL A 239 -4.60 15.16 7.25
CA VAL A 239 -5.98 14.66 7.12
C VAL A 239 -6.89 15.36 8.13
N LEU A 240 -6.51 15.39 9.41
CA LEU A 240 -7.28 16.07 10.45
C LEU A 240 -7.44 17.57 10.18
N GLY A 241 -6.40 18.22 9.63
CA GLY A 241 -6.37 19.66 9.46
C GLY A 241 -6.92 20.18 8.13
N GLY A 242 -6.79 19.40 7.06
CA GLY A 242 -7.14 19.78 5.69
C GLY A 242 -8.41 19.13 5.17
N HIS A 243 -8.70 17.90 5.58
CA HIS A 243 -9.85 17.13 5.08
C HIS A 243 -10.99 17.05 6.12
N ILE A 244 -10.65 17.09 7.41
CA ILE A 244 -11.59 17.05 8.54
C ILE A 244 -11.45 18.33 9.38
N SER A 245 -11.13 19.44 8.71
CA SER A 245 -10.74 20.73 9.30
C SER A 245 -11.83 21.37 10.18
N GLY A 246 -13.08 20.92 10.05
CA GLY A 246 -14.19 21.32 10.91
C GLY A 246 -13.97 21.02 12.40
N GLN A 247 -15.00 21.26 13.22
CA GLN A 247 -14.85 21.26 14.68
C GLN A 247 -14.17 20.02 15.28
N GLN A 248 -14.35 18.83 14.69
CA GLN A 248 -13.75 17.60 15.24
C GLN A 248 -12.24 17.50 14.97
N GLY A 249 -11.78 17.74 13.74
CA GLY A 249 -10.34 17.64 13.41
C GLY A 249 -9.53 18.77 14.01
N GLY A 250 -10.03 20.01 13.95
CA GLY A 250 -9.38 21.16 14.59
C GLY A 250 -9.25 20.99 16.11
N ALA A 251 -10.32 20.55 16.80
CA ALA A 251 -10.27 20.29 18.23
C ALA A 251 -9.29 19.14 18.59
N ALA A 252 -9.25 18.08 17.79
CA ALA A 252 -8.30 16.99 17.97
C ALA A 252 -6.84 17.46 17.86
N LEU A 253 -6.54 18.31 16.87
CA LEU A 253 -5.20 18.88 16.66
C LEU A 253 -4.79 19.84 17.79
N LEU A 254 -5.70 20.71 18.26
CA LEU A 254 -5.47 21.56 19.43
C LEU A 254 -5.16 20.71 20.68
N GLY A 255 -5.86 19.60 20.87
CA GLY A 255 -5.56 18.64 21.92
C GLY A 255 -4.15 18.04 21.78
N ALA A 256 -3.77 17.65 20.56
CA ALA A 256 -2.48 17.04 20.25
C ALA A 256 -1.27 17.96 20.47
N LEU A 257 -1.45 19.29 20.62
CA LEU A 257 -0.38 20.19 21.05
C LEU A 257 0.17 19.84 22.45
N LYS A 258 -0.63 19.16 23.27
CA LYS A 258 -0.25 18.68 24.61
C LYS A 258 0.32 17.26 24.62
N ALA A 259 0.41 16.61 23.45
CA ALA A 259 0.91 15.25 23.34
C ALA A 259 2.35 15.14 23.90
N PRO A 260 2.72 14.01 24.53
CA PRO A 260 4.10 13.77 24.95
C PRO A 260 5.05 13.66 23.74
N SER A 261 4.56 13.17 22.60
CA SER A 261 5.34 13.04 21.36
C SER A 261 5.71 14.39 20.75
N ARG A 262 7.02 14.64 20.58
CA ARG A 262 7.51 15.80 19.81
C ARG A 262 7.09 15.73 18.33
N ILE A 263 7.05 14.53 17.75
CA ILE A 263 6.66 14.31 16.36
C ILE A 263 5.17 14.63 16.21
N GLY A 264 4.35 14.08 17.10
CA GLY A 264 2.92 14.35 17.18
C GLY A 264 2.60 15.84 17.27
N ARG A 265 3.24 16.55 18.21
CA ARG A 265 3.08 18.01 18.35
C ARG A 265 3.43 18.76 17.07
N ARG A 266 4.56 18.44 16.43
CA ARG A 266 4.97 19.09 15.17
C ARG A 266 3.96 18.86 14.04
N SER A 267 3.47 17.63 13.90
CA SER A 267 2.45 17.31 12.91
C SER A 267 1.12 17.99 13.21
N ALA A 268 0.75 18.12 14.50
CA ALA A 268 -0.43 18.87 14.92
C ALA A 268 -0.32 20.36 14.58
N MET A 269 0.82 21.00 14.83
CA MET A 269 1.08 22.40 14.44
C MET A 269 0.91 22.60 12.93
N HIS A 270 1.45 21.68 12.13
CA HIS A 270 1.26 21.72 10.68
C HIS A 270 -0.20 21.51 10.26
N GLY A 271 -0.91 20.56 10.88
CA GLY A 271 -2.33 20.36 10.64
C GLY A 271 -3.16 21.60 10.96
N LEU A 272 -2.86 22.27 12.08
CA LEU A 272 -3.56 23.50 12.49
C LEU A 272 -3.40 24.62 11.49
N TYR A 273 -2.27 24.71 10.77
CA TYR A 273 -2.12 25.66 9.67
C TYR A 273 -3.21 25.47 8.61
N HIS A 274 -3.49 24.22 8.19
CA HIS A 274 -4.59 23.92 7.26
C HIS A 274 -5.97 24.25 7.86
N VAL A 275 -6.16 24.02 9.17
CA VAL A 275 -7.41 24.40 9.84
C VAL A 275 -7.69 25.88 9.67
N VAL A 276 -6.67 26.73 9.80
CA VAL A 276 -6.84 28.19 9.63
C VAL A 276 -7.14 28.57 8.17
N GLU A 277 -6.58 27.84 7.20
CA GLU A 277 -6.88 28.05 5.78
C GLU A 277 -8.36 27.75 5.47
N TRP A 278 -8.93 26.70 6.05
CA TRP A 278 -10.31 26.27 5.79
C TRP A 278 -11.35 26.87 6.74
N SER A 279 -10.95 27.27 7.95
CA SER A 279 -11.80 27.87 8.99
C SER A 279 -11.13 29.09 9.62
N PRO A 280 -11.09 30.25 8.92
CA PRO A 280 -10.40 31.45 9.39
C PRO A 280 -10.85 31.95 10.77
N ASP A 281 -12.09 31.69 11.17
CA ASP A 281 -12.62 32.06 12.51
C ASP A 281 -11.88 31.36 13.66
N MET A 282 -11.13 30.28 13.39
CA MET A 282 -10.31 29.58 14.36
C MET A 282 -8.93 30.21 14.57
N THR A 283 -8.55 31.23 13.78
CA THR A 283 -7.20 31.85 13.80
C THR A 283 -6.76 32.23 15.21
N ASP A 284 -7.56 33.02 15.92
CA ASP A 284 -7.18 33.53 17.24
C ASP A 284 -6.98 32.39 18.26
N LEU A 285 -7.83 31.38 18.20
CA LEU A 285 -7.72 30.20 19.07
C LEU A 285 -6.45 29.40 18.77
N VAL A 286 -6.13 29.20 17.49
CA VAL A 286 -4.94 28.47 17.06
C VAL A 286 -3.67 29.23 17.44
N VAL A 287 -3.60 30.53 17.18
CA VAL A 287 -2.46 31.39 17.53
C VAL A 287 -2.25 31.41 19.05
N TRP A 288 -3.33 31.49 19.84
CA TRP A 288 -3.23 31.47 21.30
C TRP A 288 -2.70 30.14 21.85
N ALA A 289 -2.95 29.03 21.15
CA ALA A 289 -2.55 27.70 21.59
C ALA A 289 -1.10 27.32 21.24
N LEU A 290 -0.45 28.04 20.32
CA LEU A 290 0.92 27.81 19.83
C LEU A 290 1.96 28.65 20.60
#